data_AF-Q0PH59-F1
#
_entry.id   AF-Q0PH59-F1
#
_cell.length_a   1.000
_cell.length_b   1.000
_cell.length_c   1.000
_cell.angle_alpha   90.00
_cell.angle_beta   90.00
_cell.angle_gamma   90.00
#
_symmetry.space_group_name_H-M   'P 1'
#
loop_
_entity.id
_entity.type
_entity.pdbx_description
1 polymer ?
#
loop_
_entity_poly.entity_id
_entity_poly.type
_entity_poly.pdbx_seq_one_letter_code
_entity_poly.pdbx_strand_id
1 'polypeptide(L)'
;VAAGPVFRGLLSTRGLLYGDQERQDRHERSHRSGDQEGDREKDTDGDRREECDKRRAKAGQKCGLLLPVDSEHSAIFQALQGVPASCYPPRKLLLTASGGPFRGRTRDELEQVTLESALKHPKWSMGAKITIDSATLMNKGLEVIEAHFAFGCPYSSIEVLVHPQAVIHSAVELRDGATLAQLGLPDMKLPIAYALTWPHRLAAPWSAGVDLTREGNLTFEKPDLNTFGCLGLAYEAGERGGVAPACLNA
;
A
#
# COMPACT_ATOMS: atom_id res chain seq x y z
N VAL A 1 3.00 13.69 8.66
CA VAL A 1 2.19 13.38 7.46
C VAL A 1 1.83 11.91 7.52
N ALA A 2 0.55 11.59 7.70
CA ALA A 2 0.11 10.26 8.11
C ALA A 2 -0.03 9.33 6.89
N ALA A 3 0.90 8.40 6.76
CA ALA A 3 0.75 7.24 5.90
C ALA A 3 0.68 5.98 6.81
N GLY A 4 0.14 4.87 6.31
CA GLY A 4 -0.17 3.66 7.10
C GLY A 4 1.05 3.02 7.79
N PRO A 5 0.90 1.95 8.58
CA PRO A 5 1.94 1.41 9.47
C PRO A 5 3.31 1.18 8.82
N VAL A 6 3.35 0.69 7.57
CA VAL A 6 4.60 0.53 6.79
C VAL A 6 5.23 1.87 6.43
N PHE A 7 4.41 2.90 6.17
CA PHE A 7 4.87 4.26 5.97
C PHE A 7 5.05 5.08 7.27
N ARG A 8 4.55 4.55 8.42
CA ARG A 8 4.55 5.22 9.73
C ARG A 8 5.77 4.89 10.58
N GLY A 9 6.54 3.85 10.21
CA GLY A 9 7.86 3.55 10.79
C GLY A 9 8.85 4.73 10.74
N LEU A 10 8.58 5.75 9.92
CA LEU A 10 9.42 6.94 9.72
C LEU A 10 9.06 8.19 10.55
N LEU A 11 8.04 8.16 11.40
CA LEU A 11 7.67 9.33 12.21
C LEU A 11 7.82 9.12 13.72
N SER A 12 8.13 7.90 14.16
CA SER A 12 8.32 7.57 15.58
C SER A 12 9.73 7.85 16.11
N THR A 13 10.70 8.16 15.25
CA THR A 13 12.10 8.38 15.64
C THR A 13 12.63 9.72 15.12
N ARG A 14 11.92 10.81 15.46
CA ARG A 14 12.54 12.13 15.65
C ARG A 14 11.51 13.03 16.32
N GLY A 15 11.67 13.19 17.64
CA GLY A 15 11.09 14.32 18.34
C GLY A 15 11.56 15.61 17.67
N LEU A 16 10.62 16.36 17.11
CA LEU A 16 10.74 17.78 16.77
C LEU A 16 9.44 18.42 16.25
N LEU A 17 8.26 17.79 16.44
CA LEU A 17 7.01 18.38 15.94
C LEU A 17 5.90 18.66 16.95
N TYR A 18 6.04 18.32 18.23
CA TYR A 18 5.19 18.88 19.29
C TYR A 18 5.98 18.96 20.61
N GLY A 19 5.82 20.07 21.36
CA GLY A 19 6.67 20.50 22.47
C GLY A 19 6.71 19.56 23.67
N ASP A 20 7.92 19.37 24.20
CA ASP A 20 8.25 18.60 25.40
C ASP A 20 7.89 19.42 26.66
N GLN A 21 6.91 18.96 27.45
CA GLN A 21 6.61 19.51 28.78
C GLN A 21 6.96 18.52 29.92
N GLU A 22 7.60 17.38 29.61
CA GLU A 22 7.90 16.31 30.59
C GLU A 22 9.40 16.12 30.94
N ARG A 23 10.20 17.19 30.84
CA ARG A 23 11.64 17.15 31.19
C ARG A 23 12.01 17.66 32.58
N GLN A 24 11.05 18.04 33.44
CA GLN A 24 11.38 18.53 34.78
C GLN A 24 11.41 17.46 35.89
N ASP A 25 10.74 16.31 35.73
CA ASP A 25 10.56 15.38 36.87
C ASP A 25 11.54 14.20 36.95
N ARG A 26 12.46 14.06 35.98
CA ARG A 26 13.39 12.90 35.93
C ARG A 26 14.78 13.14 36.50
N HIS A 27 15.11 14.36 36.91
CA HIS A 27 16.47 14.70 37.35
C HIS A 27 16.77 14.48 38.85
N GLU A 28 15.79 14.06 39.66
CA GLU A 28 15.98 13.95 41.12
C GLU A 28 16.10 12.52 41.68
N ARG A 29 16.09 11.47 40.84
CA ARG A 29 16.12 10.08 41.34
C ARG A 29 17.09 9.18 40.59
N SER A 30 18.39 9.34 40.79
CA SER A 30 19.35 8.21 40.69
C SER A 30 20.76 8.59 41.15
N HIS A 31 20.91 8.87 42.45
CA HIS A 31 22.20 8.71 43.12
C HIS A 31 22.00 7.81 44.34
N ARG A 32 22.35 6.52 44.21
CA ARG A 32 22.87 5.67 45.30
C ARG A 32 23.24 4.25 44.82
N SER A 33 24.40 3.80 45.31
CA SER A 33 24.94 2.43 45.44
C SER A 33 25.23 1.65 44.14
N GLY A 34 26.32 0.89 43.98
CA GLY A 34 27.36 0.41 44.90
C GLY A 34 27.85 -0.97 44.40
N ASP A 35 29.17 -1.18 44.44
CA ASP A 35 30.02 -2.26 43.90
C ASP A 35 29.53 -3.73 43.95
N GLN A 36 30.00 -4.56 42.99
CA GLN A 36 30.87 -5.73 43.22
C GLN A 36 31.27 -6.45 41.91
N GLU A 37 32.59 -6.63 41.73
CA GLU A 37 33.23 -7.45 40.69
C GLU A 37 33.21 -8.93 41.05
N GLY A 38 32.99 -9.79 40.04
CA GLY A 38 33.14 -11.24 40.15
C GLY A 38 33.40 -11.85 38.78
N ASP A 39 34.58 -12.44 38.63
CA ASP A 39 35.10 -13.10 37.43
C ASP A 39 34.14 -14.17 36.86
N ARG A 40 33.85 -14.09 35.56
CA ARG A 40 33.31 -15.22 34.78
C ARG A 40 34.05 -15.35 33.46
N GLU A 41 34.43 -16.58 33.18
CA GLU A 41 35.11 -17.06 31.98
C GLU A 41 34.44 -16.55 30.69
N LYS A 42 35.29 -16.09 29.76
CA LYS A 42 34.88 -15.52 28.48
C LYS A 42 34.26 -16.58 27.57
N ASP A 43 32.94 -16.59 27.50
CA ASP A 43 32.18 -17.31 26.50
C ASP A 43 32.26 -16.56 25.15
N THR A 44 33.32 -16.86 24.38
CA THR A 44 33.68 -16.13 23.14
C THR A 44 32.67 -16.24 22.00
N ASP A 45 31.62 -17.04 22.15
CA ASP A 45 30.54 -17.20 21.15
C ASP A 45 29.29 -16.39 21.53
N GLY A 46 29.00 -16.25 22.83
CA GLY A 46 27.99 -15.33 23.36
C GLY A 46 28.37 -13.87 23.13
N ASP A 47 29.64 -13.53 23.35
CA ASP A 47 30.19 -12.17 23.19
C ASP A 47 30.17 -11.71 21.72
N ARG A 48 30.35 -12.64 20.76
CA ARG A 48 30.23 -12.37 19.32
C ARG A 48 28.79 -12.14 18.87
N ARG A 49 27.81 -12.84 19.46
CA ARG A 49 26.39 -12.60 19.21
C ARG A 49 25.94 -11.28 19.82
N GLU A 50 26.37 -11.00 21.05
CA GLU A 50 26.09 -9.73 21.72
C GLU A 50 26.73 -8.55 20.99
N GLU A 51 27.94 -8.70 20.45
CA GLU A 51 28.57 -7.66 19.63
C GLU A 51 27.89 -7.49 18.26
N CYS A 52 27.39 -8.57 17.65
CA CYS A 52 26.61 -8.51 16.41
C CYS A 52 25.24 -7.84 16.63
N ASP A 53 24.57 -8.14 17.74
CA ASP A 53 23.32 -7.50 18.16
C ASP A 53 23.53 -6.04 18.58
N LYS A 54 24.64 -5.72 19.27
CA LYS A 54 25.07 -4.35 19.55
C LYS A 54 25.43 -3.60 18.27
N ARG A 55 26.02 -4.25 17.25
CA ARG A 55 26.27 -3.66 15.92
C ARG A 55 24.98 -3.44 15.14
N ARG A 56 23.99 -4.35 15.22
CA ARG A 56 22.63 -4.17 14.68
C ARG A 56 21.86 -3.05 15.39
N ALA A 57 22.02 -2.91 16.70
CA ALA A 57 21.41 -1.86 17.49
C ALA A 57 22.09 -0.49 17.32
N LYS A 58 23.43 -0.45 17.13
CA LYS A 58 24.21 0.77 16.82
C LYS A 58 24.09 1.22 15.38
N ALA A 59 23.86 0.31 14.45
CA ALA A 59 23.42 0.64 13.09
C ALA A 59 21.95 1.05 13.17
N GLY A 60 21.68 2.21 13.77
CA GLY A 60 20.35 2.79 13.83
C GLY A 60 19.73 2.65 12.44
N GLN A 61 18.69 1.83 12.36
CA GLN A 61 18.09 1.39 11.11
C GLN A 61 17.77 2.65 10.33
N LYS A 62 18.51 2.91 9.25
CA LYS A 62 18.17 4.01 8.34
C LYS A 62 16.85 3.60 7.71
N CYS A 63 15.76 4.03 8.33
CA CYS A 63 14.42 3.75 7.86
C CYS A 63 14.25 4.54 6.56
N GLY A 64 14.33 3.84 5.43
CA GLY A 64 14.08 4.42 4.12
C GLY A 64 12.58 4.66 3.95
N LEU A 65 12.19 5.80 3.38
CA LEU A 65 10.79 6.09 3.07
C LEU A 65 10.35 5.24 1.87
N LEU A 66 9.33 4.40 2.06
CA LEU A 66 8.64 3.75 0.96
C LEU A 66 7.60 4.71 0.41
N LEU A 67 7.52 4.89 -0.91
CA LEU A 67 6.46 5.66 -1.56
C LEU A 67 5.83 4.78 -2.65
N PRO A 68 4.49 4.66 -2.67
CA PRO A 68 3.82 3.79 -3.63
C PRO A 68 3.87 4.40 -5.03
N VAL A 69 4.33 3.60 -5.99
CA VAL A 69 4.30 3.91 -7.43
C VAL A 69 3.16 3.21 -8.13
N ASP A 70 2.66 2.10 -7.57
CA ASP A 70 1.43 1.49 -8.06
C ASP A 70 0.28 2.51 -8.01
N SER A 71 -0.55 2.52 -9.06
CA SER A 71 -1.44 3.64 -9.33
C SER A 71 -2.53 3.78 -8.26
N GLU A 72 -3.05 2.64 -7.81
CA GLU A 72 -4.08 2.51 -6.78
C GLU A 72 -3.54 2.91 -5.40
N HIS A 73 -2.36 2.41 -5.00
CA HIS A 73 -1.77 2.76 -3.71
C HIS A 73 -1.24 4.19 -3.70
N SER A 74 -0.77 4.70 -4.85
CA SER A 74 -0.42 6.12 -5.02
C SER A 74 -1.67 6.99 -4.90
N ALA A 75 -2.80 6.57 -5.45
CA ALA A 75 -4.09 7.23 -5.31
C ALA A 75 -4.57 7.27 -3.85
N ILE A 76 -4.51 6.13 -3.14
CA ILE A 76 -4.81 6.05 -1.70
C ILE A 76 -3.90 6.99 -0.91
N PHE A 77 -2.60 6.91 -1.15
CA PHE A 77 -1.61 7.74 -0.47
C PHE A 77 -1.87 9.24 -0.72
N GLN A 78 -2.22 9.64 -1.94
CA GLN A 78 -2.61 11.00 -2.28
C GLN A 78 -3.91 11.44 -1.61
N ALA A 79 -4.95 10.60 -1.60
CA ALA A 79 -6.25 10.89 -0.98
C ALA A 79 -6.14 11.06 0.55
N LEU A 80 -5.15 10.39 1.16
CA LEU A 80 -4.86 10.50 2.58
C LEU A 80 -4.03 11.74 2.96
N GLN A 81 -3.51 12.51 1.99
CA GLN A 81 -2.74 13.72 2.32
C GLN A 81 -3.66 14.79 2.94
N GLY A 82 -3.30 15.25 4.13
CA GLY A 82 -4.09 16.24 4.89
C GLY A 82 -5.19 15.64 5.77
N VAL A 83 -5.42 14.32 5.71
CA VAL A 83 -6.33 13.65 6.64
C VAL A 83 -5.71 13.66 8.06
N PRO A 84 -6.47 14.08 9.10
CA PRO A 84 -5.97 14.07 10.47
C PRO A 84 -5.55 12.68 10.94
N ALA A 85 -4.49 12.59 11.75
CA ALA A 85 -3.97 11.32 12.23
C ALA A 85 -5.01 10.50 13.03
N SER A 86 -5.98 11.16 13.68
CA SER A 86 -7.09 10.55 14.42
C SER A 86 -8.08 9.79 13.53
N CYS A 87 -8.08 10.06 12.21
CA CYS A 87 -8.96 9.40 11.24
C CYS A 87 -8.37 8.09 10.69
N TYR A 88 -7.20 7.65 11.19
CA TYR A 88 -6.54 6.43 10.73
C TYR A 88 -6.75 5.24 11.69
N PRO A 89 -6.80 4.00 11.17
CA PRO A 89 -6.92 3.68 9.75
C PRO A 89 -8.26 4.19 9.19
N PRO A 90 -8.33 4.48 7.87
CA PRO A 90 -9.59 4.82 7.22
C PRO A 90 -10.61 3.69 7.44
N ARG A 91 -11.90 4.01 7.33
CA ARG A 91 -12.97 3.03 7.48
C ARG A 91 -12.90 1.96 6.39
N LYS A 92 -12.61 2.38 5.16
CA LYS A 92 -12.50 1.49 4.00
C LYS A 92 -11.48 2.02 2.98
N LEU A 93 -10.81 1.10 2.30
CA LEU A 93 -10.07 1.37 1.07
C LEU A 93 -10.89 0.85 -0.11
N LEU A 94 -11.06 1.68 -1.14
CA LEU A 94 -11.78 1.34 -2.37
C LEU A 94 -10.75 1.17 -3.50
N LEU A 95 -10.31 -0.06 -3.75
CA LEU A 95 -9.37 -0.39 -4.82
C LEU A 95 -10.12 -0.56 -6.14
N THR A 96 -9.91 0.36 -7.08
CA THR A 96 -10.55 0.29 -8.39
C THR A 96 -9.77 -0.60 -9.34
N ALA A 97 -10.46 -1.36 -10.20
CA ALA A 97 -9.88 -2.20 -11.23
C ALA A 97 -10.52 -1.89 -12.59
N SER A 98 -9.77 -1.99 -13.68
CA SER A 98 -10.34 -1.84 -15.04
C SER A 98 -11.31 -2.97 -15.41
N GLY A 99 -11.19 -4.13 -14.75
CA GLY A 99 -11.87 -5.39 -15.10
C GLY A 99 -11.12 -6.24 -16.13
N GLY A 100 -10.02 -5.73 -16.70
CA GLY A 100 -9.22 -6.45 -17.69
C GLY A 100 -9.90 -6.69 -19.05
N PRO A 101 -9.23 -7.36 -19.99
CA PRO A 101 -9.76 -7.65 -21.34
C PRO A 101 -10.97 -8.58 -21.37
N PHE A 102 -11.22 -9.31 -20.28
CA PHE A 102 -12.28 -10.33 -20.22
C PHE A 102 -13.48 -9.91 -19.38
N ARG A 103 -13.54 -8.66 -18.91
CA ARG A 103 -14.70 -8.12 -18.19
C ARG A 103 -16.00 -8.44 -18.92
N GLY A 104 -16.95 -9.06 -18.21
CA GLY A 104 -18.27 -9.42 -18.74
C GLY A 104 -18.32 -10.76 -19.47
N ARG A 105 -17.20 -11.48 -19.63
CA ARG A 105 -17.21 -12.87 -20.10
C ARG A 105 -17.68 -13.83 -19.01
N THR A 106 -18.21 -14.95 -19.44
CA THR A 106 -18.60 -16.10 -18.62
C THR A 106 -17.46 -17.10 -18.48
N ARG A 107 -17.57 -18.02 -17.51
CA ARG A 107 -16.59 -19.10 -17.30
C ARG A 107 -16.32 -19.93 -18.56
N ASP A 108 -17.37 -20.32 -19.28
CA ASP A 108 -17.27 -21.14 -20.49
C ASP A 108 -16.53 -20.38 -21.61
N GLU A 109 -16.75 -19.07 -21.72
CA GLU A 109 -16.03 -18.22 -22.69
C GLU A 109 -14.55 -18.05 -22.33
N LEU A 110 -14.18 -18.18 -21.06
CA LEU A 110 -12.78 -18.14 -20.62
C LEU A 110 -12.00 -19.42 -20.95
N GLU A 111 -12.66 -20.56 -21.14
CA GLU A 111 -11.97 -21.80 -21.52
C GLU A 111 -11.27 -21.71 -22.88
N GLN A 112 -11.75 -20.80 -23.74
CA GLN A 112 -11.27 -20.63 -25.11
C GLN A 112 -10.36 -19.40 -25.28
N VAL A 113 -10.02 -18.68 -24.20
CA VAL A 113 -9.16 -17.50 -24.31
C VAL A 113 -7.72 -17.88 -24.65
N THR A 114 -7.09 -17.05 -25.47
CA THR A 114 -5.69 -17.24 -25.88
C THR A 114 -4.79 -16.24 -25.18
N LEU A 115 -3.48 -16.55 -25.14
CA LEU A 115 -2.46 -15.61 -24.67
C LEU A 115 -2.55 -14.26 -25.40
N GLU A 116 -2.73 -14.27 -26.72
CA GLU A 116 -2.85 -13.06 -27.53
C GLU A 116 -4.06 -12.21 -27.09
N SER A 117 -5.19 -12.85 -26.76
CA SER A 117 -6.37 -12.15 -26.28
C SER A 117 -6.17 -11.54 -24.89
N ALA A 118 -5.46 -12.24 -24.01
CA ALA A 118 -5.16 -11.76 -22.66
C ALA A 118 -4.18 -10.58 -22.66
N LEU A 119 -3.28 -10.52 -23.65
CA LEU A 119 -2.31 -9.42 -23.80
C LEU A 119 -2.90 -8.10 -24.33
N LYS A 120 -4.20 -8.07 -24.69
CA LYS A 120 -4.88 -6.87 -25.24
C LYS A 120 -5.61 -6.09 -24.13
N HIS A 121 -4.86 -5.51 -23.18
CA HIS A 121 -5.47 -4.74 -22.08
C HIS A 121 -6.17 -3.46 -22.59
N PRO A 122 -7.41 -3.15 -22.14
CA PRO A 122 -8.21 -2.07 -22.73
C PRO A 122 -7.75 -0.64 -22.39
N LYS A 123 -6.97 -0.45 -21.32
CA LYS A 123 -6.67 0.89 -20.76
C LYS A 123 -5.20 1.20 -20.51
N TRP A 124 -4.38 0.17 -20.35
CA TRP A 124 -3.03 0.31 -19.82
C TRP A 124 -2.07 -0.42 -20.76
N SER A 125 -0.95 0.22 -21.07
CA SER A 125 0.16 -0.42 -21.79
C SER A 125 1.18 -0.89 -20.76
N MET A 126 1.27 -2.21 -20.57
CA MET A 126 2.05 -2.81 -19.48
C MET A 126 2.83 -4.04 -19.96
N GLY A 127 3.74 -4.53 -19.12
CA GLY A 127 4.45 -5.79 -19.40
C GLY A 127 3.52 -7.00 -19.47
N ALA A 128 3.98 -8.09 -20.09
CA ALA A 128 3.16 -9.27 -20.33
C ALA A 128 2.60 -9.89 -19.03
N LYS A 129 3.44 -10.06 -17.99
CA LYS A 129 3.03 -10.67 -16.70
C LYS A 129 1.87 -9.93 -16.05
N ILE A 130 2.03 -8.63 -15.82
CA ILE A 130 0.98 -7.80 -15.20
C ILE A 130 -0.28 -7.70 -16.08
N THR A 131 -0.10 -7.75 -17.41
CA THR A 131 -1.24 -7.79 -18.33
C THR A 131 -2.06 -9.07 -18.16
N ILE A 132 -1.41 -10.23 -17.99
CA ILE A 132 -2.10 -11.50 -17.69
C ILE A 132 -2.77 -11.46 -16.32
N ASP A 133 -2.08 -10.96 -15.30
CA ASP A 133 -2.65 -10.79 -13.96
C ASP A 133 -3.88 -9.87 -13.96
N SER A 134 -3.89 -8.86 -14.81
CA SER A 134 -5.04 -7.96 -14.98
C SER A 134 -6.23 -8.69 -15.63
N ALA A 135 -5.96 -9.62 -16.55
CA ALA A 135 -6.99 -10.42 -17.20
C ALA A 135 -7.67 -11.44 -16.28
N THR A 136 -6.97 -11.89 -15.23
CA THR A 136 -7.51 -12.82 -14.22
C THR A 136 -7.98 -12.14 -12.94
N LEU A 137 -7.78 -10.82 -12.84
CA LEU A 137 -7.87 -10.03 -11.59
C LEU A 137 -6.88 -10.44 -10.49
N MET A 138 -5.89 -11.28 -10.79
CA MET A 138 -4.80 -11.57 -9.85
C MET A 138 -4.01 -10.29 -9.49
N ASN A 139 -3.86 -9.36 -10.43
CA ASN A 139 -3.17 -8.09 -10.16
C ASN A 139 -3.84 -7.39 -8.98
N LYS A 140 -5.17 -7.23 -9.07
CA LYS A 140 -5.97 -6.62 -8.01
C LYS A 140 -5.94 -7.42 -6.71
N GLY A 141 -5.83 -8.75 -6.78
CA GLY A 141 -5.64 -9.60 -5.62
C GLY A 141 -4.31 -9.33 -4.89
N LEU A 142 -3.21 -9.21 -5.63
CA LEU A 142 -1.91 -8.83 -5.08
C LEU A 142 -1.94 -7.42 -4.49
N GLU A 143 -2.62 -6.48 -5.16
CA GLU A 143 -2.80 -5.11 -4.66
C GLU A 143 -3.62 -5.04 -3.36
N VAL A 144 -4.61 -5.92 -3.16
CA VAL A 144 -5.36 -6.04 -1.90
C VAL A 144 -4.41 -6.40 -0.75
N ILE A 145 -3.54 -7.39 -0.97
CA ILE A 145 -2.52 -7.81 0.00
C ILE A 145 -1.53 -6.67 0.25
N GLU A 146 -1.05 -6.00 -0.79
CA GLU A 146 -0.17 -4.84 -0.65
C GLU A 146 -0.85 -3.71 0.13
N ALA A 147 -2.12 -3.39 -0.14
CA ALA A 147 -2.86 -2.35 0.55
C ALA A 147 -3.03 -2.65 2.05
N HIS A 148 -3.25 -3.92 2.39
CA HIS A 148 -3.27 -4.39 3.79
C HIS A 148 -1.96 -4.04 4.50
N PHE A 149 -0.81 -4.41 3.92
CA PHE A 149 0.50 -4.11 4.52
C PHE A 149 0.79 -2.61 4.52
N ALA A 150 0.60 -1.93 3.40
CA ALA A 150 0.94 -0.53 3.20
C ALA A 150 0.13 0.40 4.12
N PHE A 151 -1.18 0.16 4.23
CA PHE A 151 -2.11 1.06 4.91
C PHE A 151 -2.63 0.56 6.26
N GLY A 152 -2.37 -0.70 6.61
CA GLY A 152 -2.78 -1.29 7.89
C GLY A 152 -4.28 -1.50 8.04
N CYS A 153 -4.99 -1.59 6.92
CA CYS A 153 -6.43 -1.86 6.91
C CYS A 153 -6.67 -3.38 6.91
N PRO A 154 -7.60 -3.92 7.72
CA PRO A 154 -7.95 -5.33 7.64
C PRO A 154 -8.55 -5.65 6.26
N TYR A 155 -8.41 -6.89 5.78
CA TYR A 155 -8.93 -7.32 4.47
C TYR A 155 -10.42 -7.04 4.31
N SER A 156 -11.22 -7.18 5.37
CA SER A 156 -12.65 -6.85 5.39
C SER A 156 -12.96 -5.35 5.18
N SER A 157 -11.96 -4.48 5.29
CA SER A 157 -12.04 -3.04 5.03
C SER A 157 -11.42 -2.64 3.68
N ILE A 158 -11.03 -3.60 2.85
CA ILE A 158 -10.54 -3.36 1.49
C ILE A 158 -11.60 -3.87 0.53
N GLU A 159 -12.18 -2.99 -0.26
CA GLU A 159 -13.23 -3.33 -1.22
C GLU A 159 -12.73 -3.07 -2.64
N VAL A 160 -12.83 -4.08 -3.50
CA VAL A 160 -12.49 -3.96 -4.91
C VAL A 160 -13.73 -3.57 -5.70
N LEU A 161 -13.59 -2.53 -6.53
CA LEU A 161 -14.62 -2.04 -7.44
C LEU A 161 -14.12 -2.10 -8.87
N VAL A 162 -14.93 -2.60 -9.80
CA VAL A 162 -14.60 -2.52 -11.23
C VAL A 162 -15.07 -1.16 -11.76
N HIS A 163 -14.09 -0.36 -12.19
CA HIS A 163 -14.24 0.96 -12.77
C HIS A 163 -13.58 0.97 -14.16
N PRO A 164 -14.31 0.60 -15.23
CA PRO A 164 -13.73 0.33 -16.54
C PRO A 164 -13.17 1.58 -17.23
N GLN A 165 -13.55 2.79 -16.80
CA GLN A 165 -13.02 4.04 -17.33
C GLN A 165 -11.59 4.33 -16.87
N ALA A 166 -11.19 3.79 -15.70
CA ALA A 166 -9.88 4.00 -15.08
C ALA A 166 -9.51 5.49 -14.89
N VAL A 167 -10.51 6.31 -14.52
CA VAL A 167 -10.34 7.74 -14.21
C VAL A 167 -10.14 7.94 -12.71
N ILE A 168 -10.93 7.22 -11.89
CA ILE A 168 -10.71 7.13 -10.45
C ILE A 168 -9.76 5.95 -10.22
N HIS A 169 -8.55 6.26 -9.72
CA HIS A 169 -7.50 5.26 -9.52
C HIS A 169 -7.60 4.55 -8.16
N SER A 170 -8.17 5.20 -7.15
CA SER A 170 -8.63 4.57 -5.91
C SER A 170 -9.32 5.62 -5.03
N ALA A 171 -9.98 5.19 -3.95
CA ALA A 171 -10.56 6.08 -2.96
C ALA A 171 -10.43 5.53 -1.52
N VAL A 172 -10.62 6.41 -0.55
CA VAL A 172 -10.66 6.09 0.89
C VAL A 172 -11.96 6.59 1.49
N GLU A 173 -12.65 5.73 2.23
CA GLU A 173 -13.82 6.09 3.03
C GLU A 173 -13.36 6.37 4.46
N LEU A 174 -13.68 7.55 4.97
CA LEU A 174 -13.39 7.97 6.33
C LEU A 174 -14.53 7.58 7.28
N ARG A 175 -14.27 7.63 8.60
CA ARG A 175 -15.23 7.19 9.62
C ARG A 175 -16.45 8.11 9.74
N ASP A 176 -16.34 9.34 9.28
CA ASP A 176 -17.44 10.32 9.19
C ASP A 176 -18.30 10.12 7.93
N GLY A 177 -17.95 9.15 7.06
CA GLY A 177 -18.67 8.85 5.82
C GLY A 177 -18.18 9.63 4.60
N ALA A 178 -17.18 10.51 4.74
CA ALA A 178 -16.57 11.18 3.60
C ALA A 178 -15.74 10.20 2.77
N THR A 179 -15.84 10.29 1.44
CA THR A 179 -15.02 9.51 0.51
C THR A 179 -14.09 10.46 -0.24
N LEU A 180 -12.79 10.22 -0.15
CA LEU A 180 -11.76 10.97 -0.86
C LEU A 180 -11.19 10.09 -1.98
N ALA A 181 -11.24 10.56 -3.21
CA ALA A 181 -10.78 9.82 -4.38
C ALA A 181 -9.70 10.62 -5.12
N GLN A 182 -8.71 9.92 -5.69
CA GLN A 182 -7.77 10.52 -6.61
C GLN A 182 -8.18 10.20 -8.05
N LEU A 183 -8.34 11.26 -8.85
CA LEU A 183 -8.69 11.19 -10.25
C LEU A 183 -7.48 11.55 -11.12
N GLY A 184 -7.30 10.81 -12.21
CA GLY A 184 -6.27 11.07 -13.20
C GLY A 184 -6.53 10.26 -14.47
N LEU A 185 -6.00 10.71 -15.60
CA LEU A 185 -5.94 9.86 -16.78
C LEU A 185 -5.07 8.62 -16.48
N PRO A 186 -5.30 7.47 -17.14
CA PRO A 186 -4.51 6.26 -16.95
C PRO A 186 -3.10 6.40 -17.56
N ASP A 187 -2.23 7.16 -16.89
CA ASP A 187 -0.82 7.37 -17.23
C ASP A 187 0.07 7.24 -15.98
N MET A 188 0.94 6.23 -15.97
CA MET A 188 1.86 5.93 -14.85
C MET A 188 2.87 7.04 -14.57
N LYS A 189 3.07 8.00 -15.48
CA LYS A 189 3.91 9.17 -15.19
C LYS A 189 3.39 9.96 -13.99
N LEU A 190 2.08 9.96 -13.74
CA LEU A 190 1.49 10.67 -12.60
C LEU A 190 1.94 10.08 -11.25
N PRO A 191 1.71 8.78 -10.94
CA PRO A 191 2.14 8.20 -9.67
C PRO A 191 3.68 8.15 -9.55
N ILE A 192 4.41 7.93 -10.65
CA ILE A 192 5.88 7.99 -10.65
C ILE A 192 6.39 9.39 -10.28
N ALA A 193 5.89 10.44 -10.95
CA ALA A 193 6.30 11.81 -10.67
C ALA A 193 5.95 12.21 -9.23
N TYR A 194 4.80 11.76 -8.72
CA TYR A 194 4.42 12.04 -7.35
C TYR A 194 5.35 11.37 -6.34
N ALA A 195 5.67 10.09 -6.51
CA ALA A 195 6.62 9.39 -5.63
C ALA A 195 8.02 10.04 -5.64
N LEU A 196 8.48 10.54 -6.79
CA LEU A 196 9.80 11.17 -6.91
C LEU A 196 9.86 12.59 -6.30
N THR A 197 8.72 13.27 -6.19
CA THR A 197 8.69 14.70 -5.81
C THR A 197 7.94 15.00 -4.52
N TRP A 198 7.29 14.00 -3.94
CA TRP A 198 6.62 14.13 -2.65
C TRP A 198 7.57 14.73 -1.59
N PRO A 199 7.12 15.72 -0.80
CA PRO A 199 5.75 16.23 -0.67
C PRO A 199 5.37 17.34 -1.67
N HIS A 200 6.24 17.68 -2.61
CA HIS A 200 5.98 18.65 -3.66
C HIS A 200 5.30 18.02 -4.88
N ARG A 201 4.88 18.85 -5.83
CA ARG A 201 4.32 18.42 -7.11
C ARG A 201 5.04 19.12 -8.25
N LEU A 202 5.27 18.39 -9.34
CA LEU A 202 5.79 18.95 -10.59
C LEU A 202 4.66 19.46 -11.47
N ALA A 203 4.94 20.49 -12.25
CA ALA A 203 4.13 20.79 -13.42
C ALA A 203 4.19 19.60 -14.38
N ALA A 204 3.03 19.15 -14.87
CA ALA A 204 2.90 17.95 -15.69
C ALA A 204 2.51 18.30 -17.14
N PRO A 205 3.42 18.85 -17.96
CA PRO A 205 3.12 19.22 -19.35
C PRO A 205 2.71 18.02 -20.23
N TRP A 206 2.95 16.80 -19.77
CA TRP A 206 2.54 15.55 -20.44
C TRP A 206 1.08 15.16 -20.19
N SER A 207 0.37 15.81 -19.26
CA SER A 207 -1.00 15.47 -18.91
C SER A 207 -1.95 16.60 -19.28
N ALA A 208 -3.06 16.26 -19.93
CA ALA A 208 -4.15 17.20 -20.19
C ALA A 208 -5.04 17.45 -18.95
N GLY A 209 -4.83 16.71 -17.86
CA GLY A 209 -5.78 16.64 -16.75
C GLY A 209 -7.05 15.88 -17.11
N VAL A 210 -7.91 15.68 -16.11
CA VAL A 210 -9.24 15.07 -16.30
C VAL A 210 -10.24 16.18 -16.60
N ASP A 211 -10.93 16.09 -17.73
CA ASP A 211 -12.05 16.97 -18.06
C ASP A 211 -13.37 16.24 -17.77
N LEU A 212 -13.92 16.47 -16.56
CA LEU A 212 -15.14 15.81 -16.10
C LEU A 212 -16.36 16.07 -17.00
N THR A 213 -16.34 17.13 -17.81
CA THR A 213 -17.43 17.40 -18.77
C THR A 213 -17.37 16.48 -20.00
N ARG A 214 -16.24 15.81 -20.24
CA ARG A 214 -15.96 14.97 -21.42
C ARG A 214 -15.77 13.49 -21.10
N GLU A 215 -15.51 13.11 -19.84
CA GLU A 215 -15.34 11.70 -19.44
C GLU A 215 -16.61 10.84 -19.62
N GLY A 216 -17.79 11.48 -19.69
CA GLY A 216 -19.07 10.77 -19.77
C GLY A 216 -19.44 10.12 -18.44
N ASN A 217 -19.94 8.88 -18.50
CA ASN A 217 -20.37 8.15 -17.29
C ASN A 217 -19.20 7.45 -16.61
N LEU A 218 -18.97 7.77 -15.34
CA LEU A 218 -18.12 7.00 -14.44
C LEU A 218 -18.98 5.92 -13.78
N THR A 219 -18.69 4.65 -14.09
CA THR A 219 -19.48 3.51 -13.60
C THR A 219 -18.67 2.67 -12.63
N PHE A 220 -19.38 2.02 -11.70
CA PHE A 220 -18.80 1.12 -10.71
C PHE A 220 -19.66 -0.14 -10.60
N GLU A 221 -19.02 -1.29 -10.55
CA GLU A 221 -19.67 -2.58 -10.32
C GLU A 221 -18.82 -3.45 -9.40
N LYS A 222 -19.44 -4.46 -8.78
CA LYS A 222 -18.69 -5.45 -8.01
C LYS A 222 -17.97 -6.41 -8.97
N PRO A 223 -16.75 -6.86 -8.64
CA PRO A 223 -16.07 -7.89 -9.43
C PRO A 223 -16.85 -9.22 -9.37
N ASP A 224 -16.89 -9.93 -10.50
CA ASP A 224 -17.46 -11.28 -10.57
C ASP A 224 -16.45 -12.31 -10.07
N LEU A 225 -16.54 -12.65 -8.78
CA LEU A 225 -15.67 -13.64 -8.15
C LEU A 225 -15.95 -15.08 -8.57
N ASN A 226 -17.11 -15.36 -9.18
CA ASN A 226 -17.41 -16.72 -9.67
C ASN A 226 -16.65 -17.00 -10.97
N THR A 227 -16.54 -15.99 -11.83
CA THR A 227 -15.78 -16.09 -13.08
C THR A 227 -14.28 -15.81 -12.86
N PHE A 228 -13.94 -14.80 -12.06
CA PHE A 228 -12.55 -14.38 -11.79
C PHE A 228 -12.09 -14.79 -10.38
N GLY A 229 -11.88 -16.10 -10.19
CA GLY A 229 -11.59 -16.69 -8.88
C GLY A 229 -10.26 -16.26 -8.24
N CYS A 230 -9.28 -15.77 -9.01
CA CYS A 230 -7.98 -15.35 -8.48
C CYS A 230 -8.09 -14.24 -7.43
N LEU A 231 -9.05 -13.31 -7.59
CA LEU A 231 -9.28 -12.28 -6.60
C LEU A 231 -9.74 -12.87 -5.26
N GLY A 232 -10.66 -13.84 -5.29
CA GLY A 232 -11.11 -14.54 -4.08
C GLY A 232 -9.98 -15.29 -3.37
N LEU A 233 -9.12 -15.97 -4.14
CA LEU A 233 -7.93 -16.66 -3.60
C LEU A 233 -6.96 -15.68 -2.92
N ALA A 234 -6.84 -14.45 -3.42
CA ALA A 234 -5.99 -13.44 -2.81
C ALA A 234 -6.52 -12.95 -1.46
N TYR A 235 -7.84 -12.75 -1.32
CA TYR A 235 -8.45 -12.47 -0.02
C TYR A 235 -8.22 -13.62 0.96
N GLU A 236 -8.45 -14.87 0.55
CA GLU A 236 -8.26 -16.04 1.40
C GLU A 236 -6.80 -16.18 1.85
N ALA A 237 -5.84 -16.05 0.92
CA ALA A 237 -4.42 -16.11 1.24
C ALA A 237 -4.00 -14.97 2.18
N GLY A 238 -4.53 -13.76 1.95
CA GLY A 238 -4.31 -12.61 2.80
C GLY A 238 -4.81 -12.82 4.23
N GLU A 239 -6.07 -13.24 4.38
CA GLU A 239 -6.69 -13.51 5.69
C GLU A 239 -6.00 -14.66 6.44
N ARG A 240 -5.55 -15.69 5.73
CA ARG A 240 -4.76 -16.78 6.31
C ARG A 240 -3.42 -16.30 6.84
N GLY A 241 -2.83 -15.29 6.21
CA GLY A 241 -1.55 -14.71 6.60
C GLY A 241 -0.38 -15.69 6.54
N GLY A 242 0.67 -15.40 7.31
CA GLY A 242 1.89 -16.21 7.33
C GLY A 242 2.55 -16.28 5.94
N VAL A 243 2.81 -17.50 5.46
CA VAL A 243 3.42 -17.74 4.14
C VAL A 243 2.42 -17.80 2.99
N ALA A 244 1.11 -17.78 3.26
CA ALA A 244 0.10 -17.97 2.22
C ALA A 244 0.15 -16.91 1.10
N PRO A 245 0.33 -15.59 1.38
CA PRO A 245 0.53 -14.59 0.34
C PRO A 245 1.76 -14.84 -0.54
N ALA A 246 2.85 -15.34 0.06
CA ALA A 246 4.07 -15.66 -0.68
C ALA A 246 3.86 -16.89 -1.58
N CYS A 247 3.15 -17.91 -1.10
CA CYS A 247 2.77 -19.08 -1.90
C CYS A 247 1.81 -18.74 -3.03
N LEU A 248 0.90 -17.78 -2.84
CA LEU A 248 -0.01 -17.31 -3.90
C LEU A 248 0.76 -16.61 -5.04
N ASN A 249 1.79 -15.84 -4.69
CA ASN A 249 2.58 -15.08 -5.65
C ASN A 249 3.60 -15.94 -6.42
N ALA A 250 4.05 -17.06 -5.84
CA ALA A 250 5.06 -17.96 -6.40
C ALA A 250 4.51 -18.82 -7.55
#